data_AF-A8NQ47-F1
#
_entry.id   AF-A8NQ47-F1
#
_cell.length_a   1.000
_cell.length_b   1.000
_cell.length_c   1.000
_cell.angle_alpha   90.00
_cell.angle_beta   90.00
_cell.angle_gamma   90.00
#
_symmetry.space_group_name_H-M   'P 1'
#
loop_
_entity.id
_entity.type
_entity.pdbx_description
1 polymer ?
#
loop_
_entity_poly.entity_id
_entity_poly.type
_entity_poly.pdbx_seq_one_letter_code
_entity_poly.pdbx_strand_id
1 'polypeptide(L)'
;MDARCRDALAGTAPLLRRLRIFQTSYEYTEAVGIFQGGAPMLSTLILKDCYLPWTSPLFHPGLTTLQIRLPNNDPPHFAPEHLIDALGRVSSSLVVFELDPLPEVQFPVSRQVVLRKLEKLTLGCQRVEAIQSLFSHLIIPEKAVVHLSFESSPPMDVRMAHTRGDAPKPQSILPLRFFNTDILPPSELQACPSSHLLAYTALPPRSLCLDLRETAACTTYTFNLWDHHVDFSLNPLPTSSLRCTVEDTMGYQQRWDTPPVEVFPCLSSREIRSLSLNELPDMPLRRFEKLMSTSYSPSPSLSGVEGLYVVRRLSYRVVEFLMGEVPSGPNVGPPSGPPKILPLLRSLTFERIEFIEASRHRRPTINQIANGKPVVFEDLLQVLEFRAKSGTMIETLRLMECYNLSVIQAEKLAQFVGEMAWNGETFSRGSTPKW
;
A
#
# COMPACT_ATOMS: atom_id res chain seq x y z
N MET A 1 -2.63 -45.74 -14.28
CA MET A 1 -1.62 -46.29 -13.34
C MET A 1 -2.17 -47.61 -12.82
N ASP A 2 -1.41 -48.71 -12.87
CA ASP A 2 -1.87 -50.05 -12.48
C ASP A 2 -2.26 -50.10 -10.99
N ALA A 3 -3.36 -50.76 -10.62
CA ALA A 3 -3.95 -50.71 -9.28
C ALA A 3 -2.98 -51.19 -8.18
N ARG A 4 -2.05 -52.08 -8.53
CA ARG A 4 -1.03 -52.60 -7.60
C ARG A 4 0.10 -51.60 -7.30
N CYS A 5 0.27 -50.58 -8.14
CA CYS A 5 1.23 -49.50 -7.88
C CYS A 5 0.65 -48.45 -6.90
N ARG A 6 -0.68 -48.41 -6.71
CA ARG A 6 -1.35 -47.46 -5.80
C ARG A 6 -1.12 -47.81 -4.33
N ASP A 7 -1.23 -49.09 -3.97
CA ASP A 7 -1.03 -49.53 -2.58
C ASP A 7 0.43 -49.40 -2.13
N ALA A 8 1.39 -49.52 -3.05
CA ALA A 8 2.81 -49.30 -2.78
C ALA A 8 3.18 -47.81 -2.62
N LEU A 9 2.34 -46.89 -3.10
CA LEU A 9 2.57 -45.44 -3.06
C LEU A 9 1.80 -44.73 -1.94
N ALA A 10 0.85 -45.39 -1.27
CA ALA A 10 0.14 -44.86 -0.10
C ALA A 10 1.00 -44.86 1.18
N GLY A 11 2.29 -44.53 1.04
CA GLY A 11 3.27 -44.52 2.11
C GLY A 11 3.48 -43.14 2.70
N THR A 12 3.95 -43.10 3.95
CA THR A 12 4.53 -41.89 4.53
C THR A 12 5.76 -41.48 3.70
N ALA A 13 5.97 -40.18 3.46
CA ALA A 13 7.18 -39.66 2.83
C ALA A 13 8.06 -38.95 3.89
N PRO A 14 8.70 -39.69 4.83
CA PRO A 14 9.27 -39.12 6.05
C PRO A 14 10.44 -38.16 5.79
N LEU A 15 11.19 -38.32 4.69
CA LEU A 15 12.34 -37.50 4.37
C LEU A 15 12.03 -36.35 3.40
N LEU A 16 10.79 -36.25 2.91
CA LEU A 16 10.40 -35.25 1.93
C LEU A 16 10.38 -33.87 2.59
N ARG A 17 11.28 -32.97 2.18
CA ARG A 17 11.37 -31.59 2.71
C ARG A 17 10.72 -30.55 1.81
N ARG A 18 10.72 -30.78 0.50
CA ARG A 18 10.19 -29.84 -0.49
C ARG A 18 9.33 -30.60 -1.49
N LEU A 19 8.10 -30.15 -1.67
CA LEU A 19 7.16 -30.69 -2.64
C LEU A 19 6.69 -29.56 -3.53
N ARG A 20 6.75 -29.79 -4.85
CA ARG A 20 6.26 -28.87 -5.86
C ARG A 20 5.34 -29.63 -6.81
N ILE A 21 4.11 -29.15 -6.95
CA ILE A 21 3.11 -29.74 -7.84
C ILE A 21 2.68 -28.65 -8.82
N PHE A 22 2.63 -28.99 -10.10
CA PHE A 22 2.30 -28.08 -11.19
C PHE A 22 1.24 -28.71 -12.09
N GLN A 23 0.25 -27.92 -12.54
CA GLN A 23 -0.63 -28.24 -13.68
C GLN A 23 -1.32 -29.61 -13.58
N THR A 24 -1.83 -29.97 -12.41
CA THR A 24 -2.62 -31.20 -12.27
C THR A 24 -4.08 -30.87 -12.54
N SER A 25 -4.76 -31.66 -13.37
CA SER A 25 -6.21 -31.51 -13.56
C SER A 25 -6.93 -31.60 -12.20
N TYR A 26 -8.00 -30.83 -12.01
CA TYR A 26 -8.78 -30.81 -10.76
C TYR A 26 -9.31 -32.19 -10.34
N GLU A 27 -9.46 -33.10 -11.31
CA GLU A 27 -9.91 -34.48 -11.11
C GLU A 27 -8.85 -35.38 -10.46
N TYR A 28 -7.62 -34.88 -10.27
CA TYR A 28 -6.50 -35.67 -9.77
C TYR A 28 -6.52 -35.85 -8.24
N THR A 29 -7.65 -36.36 -7.72
CA THR A 29 -7.79 -36.86 -6.34
C THR A 29 -6.79 -37.98 -6.02
N GLU A 30 -6.24 -38.65 -7.03
CA GLU A 30 -5.27 -39.73 -6.87
C GLU A 30 -3.91 -39.26 -6.32
N ALA A 31 -3.46 -38.02 -6.58
CA ALA A 31 -2.23 -37.50 -5.98
C ALA A 31 -2.34 -37.33 -4.46
N VAL A 32 -3.56 -37.06 -3.96
CA VAL A 32 -3.82 -36.98 -2.52
C VAL A 32 -3.59 -38.35 -1.87
N GLY A 33 -3.89 -39.43 -2.60
CA GLY A 33 -3.65 -40.82 -2.17
C GLY A 33 -2.20 -41.11 -1.82
N ILE A 34 -1.25 -40.56 -2.60
CA ILE A 34 0.20 -40.79 -2.44
C ILE A 34 0.71 -40.24 -1.11
N PHE A 35 0.06 -39.22 -0.56
CA PHE A 35 0.50 -38.54 0.65
C PHE A 35 -0.46 -38.74 1.83
N GLN A 36 -1.34 -39.75 1.80
CA GLN A 36 -2.23 -40.03 2.94
C GLN A 36 -1.46 -40.35 4.23
N GLY A 37 -0.27 -40.97 4.11
CA GLY A 37 0.64 -41.18 5.25
C GLY A 37 1.33 -39.90 5.74
N GLY A 38 1.17 -38.77 5.05
CA GLY A 38 1.81 -37.51 5.38
C GLY A 38 3.28 -37.43 5.00
N ALA A 39 3.83 -36.23 5.18
CA ALA A 39 5.23 -35.91 4.91
C ALA A 39 5.77 -35.07 6.08
N PRO A 40 6.09 -35.67 7.24
CA PRO A 40 6.33 -34.94 8.48
C PRO A 40 7.52 -33.97 8.47
N MET A 41 8.49 -34.18 7.56
CA MET A 41 9.64 -33.27 7.38
C MET A 41 9.41 -32.20 6.30
N LEU A 42 8.21 -32.11 5.73
CA LEU A 42 7.91 -31.16 4.66
C LEU A 42 7.94 -29.73 5.22
N SER A 43 8.89 -28.94 4.74
CA SER A 43 9.02 -27.53 5.10
C SER A 43 8.50 -26.60 4.01
N THR A 44 8.51 -27.04 2.74
CA THR A 44 8.11 -26.21 1.60
C THR A 44 7.10 -26.93 0.71
N LEU A 45 5.92 -26.35 0.57
CA LEU A 45 4.86 -26.82 -0.31
C LEU A 45 4.55 -25.71 -1.33
N ILE A 46 4.75 -26.03 -2.60
CA ILE A 46 4.41 -25.14 -3.72
C ILE A 46 3.41 -25.84 -4.60
N LEU A 47 2.24 -25.24 -4.72
CA LEU A 47 1.13 -25.70 -5.55
C LEU A 47 0.95 -24.65 -6.65
N LYS A 48 1.06 -25.02 -7.92
CA LYS A 48 0.74 -24.13 -9.05
C LYS A 48 -0.24 -24.79 -10.00
N ASP A 49 -1.34 -24.10 -10.25
CA ASP A 49 -2.41 -24.60 -11.10
C ASP A 49 -2.85 -26.01 -10.67
N CYS A 50 -2.92 -26.23 -9.35
CA CYS A 50 -3.29 -27.50 -8.75
C CYS A 50 -4.02 -27.27 -7.42
N TYR A 51 -4.90 -28.21 -7.08
CA TYR A 51 -5.67 -28.17 -5.84
C TYR A 51 -5.30 -29.35 -4.94
N LEU A 52 -4.95 -29.06 -3.69
CA LEU A 52 -4.94 -30.06 -2.62
C LEU A 52 -6.08 -29.74 -1.66
N PRO A 53 -6.87 -30.74 -1.23
CA PRO A 53 -7.85 -30.54 -0.17
C PRO A 53 -7.15 -29.95 1.05
N TRP A 54 -7.69 -28.87 1.60
CA TRP A 54 -7.16 -28.24 2.80
C TRP A 54 -7.08 -29.20 3.99
N THR A 55 -7.84 -30.28 4.01
CA THR A 55 -7.78 -31.36 5.02
C THR A 55 -6.54 -32.25 4.89
N SER A 56 -5.77 -32.14 3.81
CA SER A 56 -4.58 -32.96 3.54
C SER A 56 -3.56 -32.94 4.69
N PRO A 57 -2.93 -34.09 5.02
CA PRO A 57 -1.90 -34.18 6.06
C PRO A 57 -0.61 -33.43 5.71
N LEU A 58 -0.48 -32.93 4.47
CA LEU A 58 0.63 -32.07 4.05
C LEU A 58 0.57 -30.67 4.71
N PHE A 59 -0.59 -30.24 5.22
CA PHE A 59 -0.74 -29.00 6.00
C PHE A 59 -0.47 -29.25 7.49
N HIS A 60 0.78 -29.54 7.83
CA HIS A 60 1.20 -29.88 9.19
C HIS A 60 2.10 -28.80 9.83
N PRO A 61 2.30 -28.82 11.16
CA PRO A 61 3.04 -27.77 11.90
C PRO A 61 4.54 -27.62 11.59
N GLY A 62 5.09 -28.39 10.64
CA GLY A 62 6.48 -28.27 10.18
C GLY A 62 6.63 -27.39 8.95
N LEU A 63 5.51 -26.99 8.33
CA LEU A 63 5.52 -26.26 7.07
C LEU A 63 5.92 -24.79 7.29
N THR A 64 7.02 -24.37 6.68
CA THR A 64 7.56 -23.00 6.80
C THR A 64 7.19 -22.13 5.61
N THR A 65 7.00 -22.74 4.43
CA THR A 65 6.70 -22.04 3.19
C THR A 65 5.51 -22.71 2.52
N LEU A 66 4.43 -21.95 2.36
CA LEU A 66 3.24 -22.37 1.62
C LEU A 66 3.00 -21.38 0.48
N GLN A 67 3.09 -21.86 -0.76
CA GLN A 67 2.76 -21.08 -1.95
C GLN A 67 1.70 -21.81 -2.74
N ILE A 68 0.58 -21.15 -2.99
CA ILE A 68 -0.56 -21.72 -3.70
C ILE A 68 -0.96 -20.75 -4.79
N ARG A 69 -0.77 -21.18 -6.03
CA ARG A 69 -1.35 -20.54 -7.20
C ARG A 69 -2.52 -21.37 -7.68
N LEU A 70 -3.74 -20.86 -7.48
CA LEU A 70 -4.96 -21.52 -7.94
C LEU A 70 -5.13 -21.27 -9.45
N PRO A 71 -5.68 -22.23 -10.20
CA PRO A 71 -6.09 -21.98 -11.58
C PRO A 71 -7.18 -20.90 -11.63
N ASN A 72 -7.26 -20.17 -12.74
CA ASN A 72 -8.26 -19.09 -12.94
C ASN A 72 -9.71 -19.58 -12.97
N ASN A 73 -9.94 -20.89 -13.08
CA ASN A 73 -11.29 -21.46 -13.03
C ASN A 73 -11.65 -21.76 -11.58
N ASP A 74 -12.82 -21.33 -11.13
CA ASP A 74 -13.29 -21.56 -9.76
C ASP A 74 -13.16 -23.04 -9.37
N PRO A 75 -12.38 -23.37 -8.32
CA PRO A 75 -12.32 -24.73 -7.82
C PRO A 75 -13.73 -25.12 -7.32
N PRO A 76 -14.29 -26.25 -7.75
CA PRO A 76 -15.70 -26.57 -7.56
C PRO A 76 -16.14 -26.69 -6.08
N HIS A 77 -15.21 -26.73 -5.12
CA HIS A 77 -15.49 -26.98 -3.70
C HIS A 77 -14.55 -26.24 -2.73
N PHE A 78 -14.32 -24.94 -2.94
CA PHE A 78 -13.56 -24.16 -1.95
C PHE A 78 -14.41 -23.85 -0.71
N ALA A 79 -14.13 -24.55 0.39
CA ALA A 79 -14.70 -24.27 1.70
C ALA A 79 -13.73 -23.37 2.51
N PRO A 80 -14.05 -22.09 2.74
CA PRO A 80 -13.17 -21.16 3.47
C PRO A 80 -12.82 -21.63 4.88
N GLU A 81 -13.70 -22.38 5.54
CA GLU A 81 -13.43 -22.91 6.89
C GLU A 81 -12.21 -23.81 6.89
N HIS A 82 -12.09 -24.67 5.87
CA HIS A 82 -10.99 -25.60 5.78
C HIS A 82 -9.65 -24.89 5.54
N LEU A 83 -9.64 -23.75 4.84
CA LEU A 83 -8.43 -22.92 4.71
C LEU A 83 -8.01 -22.39 6.08
N ILE A 84 -8.93 -21.81 6.87
CA ILE A 84 -8.62 -21.30 8.21
C ILE A 84 -8.14 -22.42 9.15
N ASP A 85 -8.74 -23.60 9.07
CA ASP A 85 -8.31 -24.77 9.84
C ASP A 85 -6.91 -25.25 9.43
N ALA A 86 -6.62 -25.27 8.12
CA ALA A 86 -5.30 -25.61 7.60
C ALA A 86 -4.24 -24.58 8.05
N LEU A 87 -4.56 -23.29 7.96
CA LEU A 87 -3.71 -22.21 8.47
C LEU A 87 -3.50 -22.34 9.98
N GLY A 88 -4.53 -22.72 10.74
CA GLY A 88 -4.43 -23.03 12.15
C GLY A 88 -3.39 -24.10 12.45
N ARG A 89 -3.35 -25.19 11.65
CA ARG A 89 -2.36 -26.28 11.81
C ARG A 89 -0.93 -25.87 11.45
N VAL A 90 -0.72 -24.99 10.47
CA VAL A 90 0.63 -24.54 10.05
C VAL A 90 1.10 -23.26 10.78
N SER A 91 0.22 -22.61 11.54
CA SER A 91 0.42 -21.28 12.12
C SER A 91 1.69 -21.07 12.95
N SER A 92 2.19 -22.14 13.59
CA SER A 92 3.36 -22.07 14.48
C SER A 92 4.72 -22.03 13.77
N SER A 93 4.77 -22.47 12.51
CA SER A 93 6.00 -22.61 11.72
C SER A 93 6.02 -21.75 10.46
N LEU A 94 4.85 -21.29 10.00
CA LEU A 94 4.72 -20.61 8.71
C LEU A 94 5.47 -19.26 8.71
N VAL A 95 6.44 -19.13 7.80
CA VAL A 95 7.27 -17.94 7.58
C VAL A 95 6.83 -17.20 6.32
N VAL A 96 6.52 -17.95 5.26
CA VAL A 96 6.08 -17.41 3.98
C VAL A 96 4.74 -18.04 3.60
N PHE A 97 3.74 -17.20 3.38
CA PHE A 97 2.43 -17.59 2.87
C PHE A 97 2.10 -16.81 1.61
N GLU A 98 1.89 -17.51 0.50
CA GLU A 98 1.44 -16.93 -0.76
C GLU A 98 0.19 -17.67 -1.26
N LEU A 99 -0.86 -16.92 -1.59
CA LEU A 99 -2.11 -17.44 -2.14
C LEU A 99 -2.61 -16.54 -3.28
N ASP A 100 -2.73 -17.08 -4.48
CA ASP A 100 -3.01 -16.30 -5.69
C ASP A 100 -3.80 -17.11 -6.75
N PRO A 101 -5.04 -16.74 -7.12
CA PRO A 101 -5.89 -15.75 -6.46
C PRO A 101 -6.47 -16.28 -5.13
N LEU A 102 -6.87 -15.36 -4.26
CA LEU A 102 -7.69 -15.58 -3.09
C LEU A 102 -9.13 -15.83 -3.55
N PRO A 103 -9.76 -16.96 -3.18
CA PRO A 103 -11.12 -17.27 -3.61
C PRO A 103 -12.15 -16.27 -3.09
N GLU A 104 -13.17 -15.98 -3.90
CA GLU A 104 -14.26 -15.05 -3.58
C GLU A 104 -15.28 -15.66 -2.62
N VAL A 105 -14.86 -15.96 -1.39
CA VAL A 105 -15.73 -16.52 -0.37
C VAL A 105 -15.70 -15.71 0.91
N GLN A 106 -16.85 -15.61 1.57
CA GLN A 106 -16.94 -15.03 2.90
C GLN A 106 -16.51 -16.08 3.92
N PHE A 107 -15.55 -15.72 4.75
CA PHE A 107 -15.08 -16.54 5.85
C PHE A 107 -16.03 -16.37 7.06
N PRO A 108 -16.43 -17.46 7.73
CA PRO A 108 -17.31 -17.38 8.90
C PRO A 108 -16.58 -16.83 10.12
N VAL A 109 -17.22 -15.87 10.80
CA VAL A 109 -16.65 -14.89 11.76
C VAL A 109 -15.99 -15.47 13.04
N SER A 110 -16.02 -16.78 13.28
CA SER A 110 -15.83 -17.33 14.63
C SER A 110 -14.39 -17.63 15.07
N ARG A 111 -13.39 -17.63 14.19
CA ARG A 111 -12.03 -18.11 14.55
C ARG A 111 -10.91 -17.21 14.04
N GLN A 112 -9.97 -16.85 14.93
CA GLN A 112 -8.73 -16.17 14.56
C GLN A 112 -7.53 -17.13 14.58
N VAL A 113 -6.59 -16.91 13.67
CA VAL A 113 -5.35 -17.67 13.49
C VAL A 113 -4.17 -16.73 13.62
N VAL A 114 -3.26 -17.02 14.55
CA VAL A 114 -2.07 -16.20 14.82
C VAL A 114 -0.86 -16.81 14.12
N LEU A 115 -0.37 -16.15 13.08
CA LEU A 115 0.76 -16.61 12.26
C LEU A 115 2.10 -16.09 12.83
N ARG A 116 2.53 -16.61 13.98
CA ARG A 116 3.58 -15.99 14.83
C ARG A 116 4.93 -15.75 14.16
N LYS A 117 5.31 -16.58 13.19
CA LYS A 117 6.62 -16.51 12.51
C LYS A 117 6.54 -15.92 11.10
N LEU A 118 5.38 -15.39 10.72
CA LEU A 118 5.16 -14.92 9.37
C LEU A 118 6.03 -13.69 9.09
N GLU A 119 6.90 -13.81 8.10
CA GLU A 119 7.73 -12.71 7.61
C GLU A 119 7.16 -12.13 6.32
N LYS A 120 6.53 -12.97 5.49
CA LYS A 120 5.97 -12.58 4.19
C LYS A 120 4.59 -13.17 3.97
N LEU A 121 3.62 -12.31 3.66
CA LEU A 121 2.28 -12.66 3.21
C LEU A 121 2.07 -12.10 1.81
N THR A 122 1.71 -12.92 0.83
CA THR A 122 1.33 -12.45 -0.51
C THR A 122 -0.05 -12.97 -0.87
N LEU A 123 -0.97 -12.07 -1.16
CA LEU A 123 -2.34 -12.41 -1.54
C LEU A 123 -2.65 -11.77 -2.89
N GLY A 124 -2.87 -12.59 -3.91
CA GLY A 124 -3.57 -12.16 -5.11
C GLY A 124 -5.06 -12.18 -4.86
N CYS A 125 -5.82 -11.23 -5.38
CA CYS A 125 -7.27 -11.23 -5.24
C CYS A 125 -7.92 -10.48 -6.40
N GLN A 126 -9.17 -10.84 -6.68
CA GLN A 126 -10.01 -10.09 -7.62
C GLN A 126 -10.86 -9.05 -6.89
N ARG A 127 -11.12 -9.26 -5.60
CA ARG A 127 -12.06 -8.47 -4.80
C ARG A 127 -11.53 -8.16 -3.41
N VAL A 128 -11.80 -6.94 -2.94
CA VAL A 128 -11.37 -6.42 -1.63
C VAL A 128 -12.06 -7.15 -0.48
N GLU A 129 -13.33 -7.53 -0.67
CA GLU A 129 -14.14 -8.16 0.37
C GLU A 129 -13.54 -9.51 0.79
N ALA A 130 -12.92 -10.24 -0.14
CA ALA A 130 -12.24 -11.51 0.16
C ALA A 130 -11.03 -11.27 1.09
N ILE A 131 -10.23 -10.22 0.85
CA ILE A 131 -9.12 -9.84 1.73
C ILE A 131 -9.63 -9.41 3.10
N GLN A 132 -10.62 -8.52 3.14
CA GLN A 132 -11.19 -8.03 4.41
C GLN A 132 -11.69 -9.20 5.25
N SER A 133 -12.40 -10.13 4.60
CA SER A 133 -12.90 -11.32 5.25
C SER A 133 -11.76 -12.19 5.77
N LEU A 134 -10.74 -12.51 4.97
CA LEU A 134 -9.57 -13.27 5.43
C LEU A 134 -8.81 -12.56 6.58
N PHE A 135 -8.61 -11.26 6.50
CA PHE A 135 -7.90 -10.47 7.51
C PHE A 135 -8.64 -10.33 8.83
N SER A 136 -9.97 -10.53 8.85
CA SER A 136 -10.71 -10.67 10.11
C SER A 136 -10.34 -11.95 10.88
N HIS A 137 -9.76 -12.95 10.18
CA HIS A 137 -9.33 -14.24 10.73
C HIS A 137 -7.83 -14.35 10.94
N LEU A 138 -7.03 -13.46 10.36
CA LEU A 138 -5.57 -13.55 10.45
C LEU A 138 -5.01 -12.48 11.38
N ILE A 139 -4.15 -12.92 12.29
CA ILE A 139 -3.31 -12.05 13.10
C ILE A 139 -1.87 -12.34 12.73
N ILE A 140 -1.17 -11.29 12.29
CA ILE A 140 0.20 -11.40 11.78
C ILE A 140 1.18 -10.59 12.63
N PRO A 141 2.48 -10.91 12.59
CA PRO A 141 3.50 -10.14 13.29
C PRO A 141 3.61 -8.71 12.74
N GLU A 142 3.92 -7.75 13.60
CA GLU A 142 4.16 -6.35 13.20
C GLU A 142 5.22 -6.20 12.10
N LYS A 143 6.26 -7.04 12.13
CA LYS A 143 7.37 -7.02 11.16
C LYS A 143 7.04 -7.73 9.84
N ALA A 144 5.89 -8.39 9.73
CA ALA A 144 5.51 -9.10 8.53
C ALA A 144 5.26 -8.13 7.37
N VAL A 145 5.90 -8.43 6.24
CA VAL A 145 5.65 -7.75 4.98
C VAL A 145 4.43 -8.40 4.34
N VAL A 146 3.43 -7.58 4.07
CA VAL A 146 2.21 -8.02 3.40
C VAL A 146 2.20 -7.40 2.01
N HIS A 147 2.01 -8.24 1.01
CA HIS A 147 1.87 -7.91 -0.40
C HIS A 147 0.46 -8.28 -0.84
N LEU A 148 -0.31 -7.29 -1.26
CA LEU A 148 -1.61 -7.50 -1.90
C LEU A 148 -1.44 -7.26 -3.40
N SER A 149 -1.96 -8.13 -4.25
CA SER A 149 -2.04 -7.93 -5.70
C SER A 149 -3.49 -8.03 -6.15
N PHE A 150 -3.98 -6.98 -6.81
CA PHE A 150 -5.33 -6.94 -7.36
C PHE A 150 -5.26 -7.15 -8.86
N GLU A 151 -5.91 -8.20 -9.36
CA GLU A 151 -6.10 -8.38 -10.80
C GLU A 151 -7.29 -7.53 -11.24
N SER A 152 -7.07 -6.60 -12.18
CA SER A 152 -8.14 -5.81 -12.77
C SER A 152 -9.08 -6.74 -13.56
N SER A 153 -10.17 -7.19 -12.94
CA SER A 153 -11.24 -7.84 -13.70
C SER A 153 -11.87 -6.79 -14.63
N PRO A 154 -12.25 -7.13 -15.87
CA PRO A 154 -13.13 -6.26 -16.63
C PRO A 154 -14.37 -6.02 -15.76
N PRO A 155 -14.85 -4.78 -15.61
CA PRO A 155 -16.11 -4.51 -14.95
C PRO A 155 -17.16 -5.15 -15.86
N MET A 156 -17.50 -6.39 -15.51
CA MET A 156 -18.84 -6.91 -15.68
C MET A 156 -19.76 -5.77 -15.32
N ASP A 157 -20.64 -5.34 -16.23
CA ASP A 157 -21.53 -4.19 -16.08
C ASP A 157 -22.06 -4.09 -14.63
N VAL A 158 -21.31 -3.40 -13.77
CA VAL A 158 -21.72 -3.11 -12.41
C VAL A 158 -22.71 -1.98 -12.61
N ARG A 159 -23.92 -2.36 -13.01
CA ARG A 159 -25.10 -1.54 -12.85
C ARG A 159 -25.12 -1.25 -11.37
N MET A 160 -24.58 -0.09 -11.02
CA MET A 160 -24.56 0.41 -9.66
C MET A 160 -26.02 0.48 -9.24
N ALA A 161 -26.51 -0.59 -8.64
CA ALA A 161 -27.75 -0.60 -7.91
C ALA A 161 -27.49 0.35 -6.75
N HIS A 162 -27.81 1.64 -6.96
CA HIS A 162 -27.87 2.66 -5.94
C HIS A 162 -29.07 2.31 -5.06
N THR A 163 -29.03 1.18 -4.37
CA THR A 163 -29.95 0.90 -3.29
C THR A 163 -29.60 1.90 -2.21
N ARG A 164 -30.49 2.87 -2.05
CA ARG A 164 -30.44 4.05 -1.17
C ARG A 164 -30.51 3.67 0.33
N GLY A 165 -29.86 2.58 0.72
CA GLY A 165 -29.74 2.09 2.09
C GLY A 165 -28.29 2.19 2.54
N ASP A 166 -28.11 2.55 3.81
CA ASP A 166 -26.85 2.75 4.53
C ASP A 166 -25.61 2.12 3.86
N ALA A 167 -24.76 2.97 3.29
CA ALA A 167 -23.50 2.54 2.72
C ALA A 167 -22.71 1.78 3.81
N PRO A 168 -22.33 0.51 3.58
CA PRO A 168 -21.60 -0.28 4.56
C PRO A 168 -20.34 0.49 4.96
N LYS A 169 -20.11 0.60 6.28
CA LYS A 169 -18.92 1.27 6.81
C LYS A 169 -17.69 0.59 6.19
N PRO A 170 -16.78 1.35 5.53
CA PRO A 170 -15.63 0.77 4.87
C PRO A 170 -14.83 -0.04 5.89
N GLN A 171 -14.65 -1.33 5.60
CA GLN A 171 -13.82 -2.20 6.42
C GLN A 171 -12.35 -2.02 6.04
N SER A 172 -11.47 -2.12 7.02
CA SER A 172 -10.03 -1.96 6.78
C SER A 172 -9.46 -3.16 6.04
N ILE A 173 -8.57 -2.92 5.08
CA ILE A 173 -7.71 -3.97 4.48
C ILE A 173 -6.41 -4.16 5.27
N LEU A 174 -6.29 -3.55 6.46
CA LEU A 174 -5.16 -3.79 7.32
C LEU A 174 -5.39 -5.08 8.12
N PRO A 175 -4.48 -6.06 8.05
CA PRO A 175 -4.56 -7.22 8.92
C PRO A 175 -4.34 -6.80 10.37
N LEU A 176 -4.94 -7.54 11.30
CA LEU A 176 -4.64 -7.38 12.72
C LEU A 176 -3.16 -7.72 12.96
N ARG A 177 -2.45 -6.79 13.58
CA ARG A 177 -1.03 -6.96 13.95
C ARG A 177 -0.91 -7.13 15.46
N PHE A 178 0.00 -8.00 15.89
CA PHE A 178 0.40 -8.09 17.29
C PHE A 178 1.80 -7.48 17.46
N PHE A 179 1.96 -6.71 18.54
CA PHE A 179 3.20 -6.05 18.94
C PHE A 179 3.88 -6.89 20.03
N ASN A 180 5.22 -6.93 20.03
CA ASN A 180 6.03 -7.58 21.07
C ASN A 180 5.65 -9.04 21.41
N THR A 181 6.32 -10.01 20.78
CA THR A 181 6.41 -11.38 21.33
C THR A 181 7.62 -11.60 22.22
N ASP A 182 8.39 -10.55 22.50
CA ASP A 182 9.42 -10.68 23.52
C ASP A 182 8.72 -10.91 24.85
N ILE A 183 8.91 -12.15 25.34
CA ILE A 183 8.69 -12.59 26.72
C ILE A 183 7.24 -12.98 27.02
N LEU A 184 6.90 -14.24 26.75
CA LEU A 184 6.36 -15.17 27.77
C LEU A 184 6.51 -16.60 27.22
N PRO A 185 7.22 -17.50 27.90
CA PRO A 185 7.40 -18.88 27.45
C PRO A 185 6.04 -19.60 27.31
N PRO A 186 5.89 -20.55 26.36
CA PRO A 186 4.63 -21.27 26.13
C PRO A 186 4.05 -21.93 27.38
N SER A 187 4.91 -22.26 28.35
CA SER A 187 4.57 -22.90 29.62
C SER A 187 3.68 -22.04 30.52
N GLU A 188 3.72 -20.70 30.41
CA GLU A 188 2.91 -19.80 31.24
C GLU A 188 1.56 -19.43 30.60
N LEU A 189 1.39 -19.70 29.30
CA LEU A 189 0.13 -19.46 28.58
C LEU A 189 -0.94 -20.53 28.84
N GLN A 190 -0.60 -21.69 29.42
CA GLN A 190 -1.55 -22.78 29.68
C GLN A 190 -2.25 -22.73 31.05
N ALA A 191 -1.77 -21.89 31.99
CA ALA A 191 -2.27 -21.90 33.37
C ALA A 191 -3.30 -20.79 33.69
N CYS A 192 -3.58 -19.86 32.77
CA CYS A 192 -4.56 -18.79 32.98
C CYS A 192 -5.82 -19.02 32.12
N PRO A 193 -6.93 -19.51 32.71
CA PRO A 193 -8.22 -19.64 32.00
C PRO A 193 -8.91 -18.29 31.72
N SER A 194 -8.32 -17.18 32.18
CA SER A 194 -8.74 -15.83 31.84
C SER A 194 -7.84 -15.29 30.73
N SER A 195 -8.36 -15.34 29.50
CA SER A 195 -8.08 -14.48 28.36
C SER A 195 -7.07 -13.35 28.62
N HIS A 196 -5.77 -13.63 28.62
CA HIS A 196 -4.78 -12.58 28.41
C HIS A 196 -4.99 -12.09 26.99
N LEU A 197 -5.77 -11.01 26.88
CA LEU A 197 -6.00 -10.23 25.68
C LEU A 197 -4.62 -9.83 25.16
N LEU A 198 -4.06 -10.63 24.25
CA LEU A 198 -3.06 -10.14 23.33
C LEU A 198 -3.65 -8.85 22.76
N ALA A 199 -3.03 -7.72 23.08
CA ALA A 199 -3.50 -6.43 22.65
C ALA A 199 -3.26 -6.35 21.14
N TYR A 200 -4.31 -6.66 20.38
CA TYR A 200 -4.31 -6.45 18.94
C TYR A 200 -4.82 -5.04 18.70
N THR A 201 -4.04 -4.25 17.97
CA THR A 201 -4.50 -2.95 17.51
C THR A 201 -4.38 -2.93 16.00
N ALA A 202 -5.52 -2.80 15.31
CA ALA A 202 -5.53 -2.27 13.97
C ALA A 202 -5.32 -0.76 14.09
N LEU A 203 -4.06 -0.34 14.33
CA LEU A 203 -3.75 1.07 14.25
C LEU A 203 -3.93 1.49 12.79
N PRO A 204 -4.77 2.49 12.52
CA PRO A 204 -4.91 3.04 11.18
C PRO A 204 -3.57 3.62 10.73
N PRO A 205 -3.32 3.65 9.41
CA PRO A 205 -2.04 4.08 8.90
C PRO A 205 -1.88 5.58 9.12
N ARG A 206 -0.70 5.98 9.57
CA ARG A 206 -0.30 7.38 9.77
C ARG A 206 0.62 7.89 8.68
N SER A 207 1.31 7.01 7.98
CA SER A 207 2.16 7.38 6.84
C SER A 207 1.82 6.55 5.61
N LEU A 208 1.82 7.19 4.45
CA LEU A 208 1.56 6.59 3.16
C LEU A 208 2.67 7.00 2.17
N CYS A 209 3.26 6.02 1.49
CA CYS A 209 4.10 6.25 0.33
C CYS A 209 3.42 5.66 -0.90
N LEU A 210 3.15 6.52 -1.89
CA LEU A 210 2.57 6.15 -3.16
C LEU A 210 3.67 6.10 -4.22
N ASP A 211 3.79 4.98 -4.94
CA ASP A 211 4.67 4.78 -6.09
C ASP A 211 3.81 4.33 -7.29
N LEU A 212 3.94 4.98 -8.45
CA LEU A 212 3.16 4.68 -9.65
C LEU A 212 4.08 4.33 -10.83
N ARG A 213 4.18 3.04 -11.14
CA ARG A 213 5.04 2.58 -12.23
C ARG A 213 4.20 2.26 -13.45
N GLU A 214 4.44 2.96 -14.55
CA GLU A 214 3.79 2.69 -15.83
C GLU A 214 4.78 1.93 -16.73
N THR A 215 4.37 0.76 -17.19
CA THR A 215 5.10 -0.06 -18.17
C THR A 215 4.26 -0.20 -19.44
N ALA A 216 4.87 -0.70 -20.53
CA ALA A 216 4.13 -0.99 -21.76
C ALA A 216 2.97 -1.98 -21.56
N ALA A 217 3.05 -2.85 -20.55
CA ALA A 217 2.09 -3.93 -20.32
C ALA A 217 1.04 -3.59 -19.24
N CYS A 218 1.40 -2.81 -18.23
CA CYS A 218 0.55 -2.53 -17.08
C CYS A 218 0.94 -1.24 -16.36
N THR A 219 0.00 -0.68 -15.60
CA THR A 219 0.30 0.33 -14.59
C THR A 219 0.19 -0.29 -13.20
N THR A 220 1.24 -0.12 -12.42
CA THR A 220 1.38 -0.68 -11.09
C THR A 220 1.32 0.43 -10.05
N TYR A 221 0.28 0.44 -9.25
CA TYR A 221 0.16 1.33 -8.09
C TYR A 221 0.72 0.59 -6.88
N THR A 222 1.75 1.13 -6.24
CA THR A 222 2.29 0.57 -5.00
C THR A 222 2.06 1.55 -3.87
N PHE A 223 1.36 1.09 -2.84
CA PHE A 223 1.11 1.82 -1.60
C PHE A 223 1.90 1.14 -0.49
N ASN A 224 2.80 1.87 0.16
CA ASN A 224 3.43 1.42 1.39
C ASN A 224 2.80 2.18 2.55
N LEU A 225 2.34 1.46 3.57
CA LEU A 225 1.59 1.99 4.70
C LEU A 225 2.32 1.67 6.01
N TRP A 226 2.41 2.68 6.87
CA TRP A 226 2.95 2.57 8.23
C TRP A 226 1.93 3.10 9.24
N ASP A 227 1.83 2.45 10.38
CA ASP A 227 0.98 2.83 11.52
C ASP A 227 1.56 3.99 12.37
N HIS A 228 2.81 4.36 12.12
CA HIS A 228 3.51 5.47 12.76
C HIS A 228 3.91 6.55 11.75
N HIS A 229 4.37 7.69 12.27
CA HIS A 229 4.90 8.78 11.45
C HIS A 229 6.27 8.38 10.89
N VAL A 230 6.43 8.46 9.57
CA VAL A 230 7.68 8.16 8.85
C VAL A 230 8.26 9.47 8.32
N ASP A 231 9.54 9.70 8.62
CA ASP A 231 10.32 10.73 7.93
C ASP A 231 10.86 10.15 6.62
N PHE A 232 10.20 10.51 5.52
CA PHE A 232 10.55 10.03 4.18
C PHE A 232 11.87 10.61 3.64
N SER A 233 12.49 11.56 4.33
CA SER A 233 13.83 12.04 3.99
C SER A 233 14.96 11.09 4.42
N LEU A 234 14.65 10.11 5.28
CA LEU A 234 15.61 9.11 5.73
C LEU A 234 15.81 8.00 4.70
N ASN A 235 17.06 7.55 4.55
CA ASN A 235 17.42 6.38 3.75
C ASN A 235 18.35 5.48 4.56
N PRO A 236 17.95 4.23 4.90
CA PRO A 236 16.75 3.52 4.45
C PRO A 236 15.47 3.88 5.23
N LEU A 237 14.32 3.68 4.58
CA LEU A 237 13.00 3.75 5.23
C LEU A 237 12.76 2.55 6.17
N PRO A 238 11.84 2.65 7.15
CA PRO A 238 11.47 1.53 8.02
C PRO A 238 10.94 0.32 7.23
N THR A 239 11.43 -0.87 7.55
CA THR A 239 11.11 -2.12 6.83
C THR A 239 9.71 -2.66 7.12
N SER A 240 9.13 -2.33 8.26
CA SER A 240 7.80 -2.76 8.69
C SER A 240 6.72 -1.92 8.02
N SER A 241 6.35 -2.28 6.79
CA SER A 241 5.27 -1.65 6.02
C SER A 241 4.29 -2.69 5.50
N LEU A 242 3.00 -2.35 5.42
CA LEU A 242 2.08 -3.03 4.51
C LEU A 242 2.32 -2.50 3.10
N ARG A 243 2.66 -3.38 2.15
CA ARG A 243 2.78 -3.04 0.73
C ARG A 243 1.55 -3.54 -0.03
N CYS A 244 0.71 -2.65 -0.48
CA CYS A 244 -0.37 -2.97 -1.41
C CYS A 244 0.10 -2.67 -2.83
N THR A 245 -0.05 -3.61 -3.75
CA THR A 245 0.25 -3.43 -5.16
C THR A 245 -1.02 -3.68 -5.97
N VAL A 246 -1.38 -2.76 -6.85
CA VAL A 246 -2.50 -2.92 -7.77
C VAL A 246 -1.92 -2.91 -9.17
N GLU A 247 -2.10 -3.98 -9.91
CA GLU A 247 -1.67 -4.08 -11.30
C GLU A 247 -2.89 -3.90 -12.19
N ASP A 248 -2.95 -2.75 -12.85
CA ASP A 248 -3.94 -2.50 -13.89
C ASP A 248 -3.38 -3.01 -15.22
N THR A 249 -3.91 -4.16 -15.65
CA THR A 249 -3.52 -4.83 -16.91
C THR A 249 -4.48 -4.50 -18.05
N MET A 250 -5.54 -3.72 -17.79
CA MET A 250 -6.50 -3.29 -18.80
C MET A 250 -5.83 -2.22 -19.67
N GLY A 251 -5.29 -2.66 -20.80
CA GLY A 251 -4.33 -1.94 -21.63
C GLY A 251 -4.61 -0.46 -21.92
N TYR A 252 -3.52 0.22 -22.31
CA TYR A 252 -3.30 1.66 -22.56
C TYR A 252 -4.46 2.57 -23.01
N GLN A 253 -5.59 2.08 -23.52
CA GLN A 253 -6.54 2.90 -24.29
C GLN A 253 -7.91 3.16 -23.65
N GLN A 254 -8.38 2.44 -22.60
CA GLN A 254 -9.82 2.53 -22.26
C GLN A 254 -10.25 2.87 -20.83
N ARG A 255 -9.40 2.93 -19.79
CA ARG A 255 -9.92 3.08 -18.40
C ARG A 255 -9.17 3.98 -17.41
N TRP A 256 -8.37 4.92 -17.89
CA TRP A 256 -7.56 5.78 -17.02
C TRP A 256 -8.32 6.87 -16.25
N ASP A 257 -9.64 6.94 -16.40
CA ASP A 257 -10.42 7.90 -15.63
C ASP A 257 -10.57 7.43 -14.19
N THR A 258 -10.71 6.16 -13.85
CA THR A 258 -10.99 5.75 -12.47
C THR A 258 -9.77 5.09 -11.83
N PRO A 259 -9.15 5.68 -10.79
CA PRO A 259 -8.14 4.95 -10.02
C PRO A 259 -8.79 3.70 -9.41
N PRO A 260 -8.04 2.63 -9.07
CA PRO A 260 -8.60 1.39 -8.52
C PRO A 260 -9.37 1.67 -7.22
N VAL A 261 -10.67 1.90 -7.37
CA VAL A 261 -11.62 2.30 -6.32
C VAL A 261 -11.73 1.26 -5.21
N GLU A 262 -11.16 0.09 -5.42
CA GLU A 262 -11.05 -1.01 -4.49
C GLU A 262 -10.14 -0.66 -3.30
N VAL A 263 -8.98 -0.04 -3.56
CA VAL A 263 -7.95 0.17 -2.52
C VAL A 263 -8.12 1.51 -1.81
N PHE A 264 -8.53 2.55 -2.55
CA PHE A 264 -8.62 3.92 -2.05
C PHE A 264 -9.56 4.15 -0.85
N PRO A 265 -10.75 3.52 -0.75
CA PRO A 265 -11.62 3.64 0.41
C PRO A 265 -10.93 3.14 1.68
N CYS A 266 -10.06 2.13 1.54
CA CYS A 266 -9.33 1.54 2.63
C CYS A 266 -8.10 2.38 3.05
N LEU A 267 -7.65 3.27 2.15
CA LEU A 267 -6.66 4.32 2.42
C LEU A 267 -7.29 5.60 2.99
N SER A 268 -8.64 5.71 3.00
CA SER A 268 -9.38 6.89 3.46
C SER A 268 -9.33 7.00 4.98
N SER A 269 -8.17 7.40 5.48
CA SER A 269 -7.97 7.69 6.89
C SER A 269 -7.59 9.16 7.04
N ARG A 270 -8.39 9.91 7.80
CA ARG A 270 -8.02 11.24 8.31
C ARG A 270 -6.77 11.19 9.20
N GLU A 271 -6.26 9.99 9.48
CA GLU A 271 -5.10 9.75 10.33
C GLU A 271 -3.79 9.68 9.55
N ILE A 272 -3.81 9.63 8.22
CA ILE A 272 -2.59 9.78 7.41
C ILE A 272 -2.08 11.21 7.61
N ARG A 273 -0.95 11.35 8.30
CA ARG A 273 -0.25 12.61 8.57
C ARG A 273 0.92 12.82 7.64
N SER A 274 1.55 11.75 7.15
CA SER A 274 2.74 11.86 6.28
C SER A 274 2.48 11.18 4.94
N LEU A 275 2.76 11.89 3.86
CA LEU A 275 2.57 11.41 2.49
C LEU A 275 3.88 11.54 1.71
N SER A 276 4.32 10.44 1.10
CA SER A 276 5.39 10.44 0.09
C SER A 276 4.83 10.12 -1.28
N LEU A 277 5.28 10.87 -2.27
CA LEU A 277 4.95 10.64 -3.67
C LEU A 277 6.23 10.28 -4.42
N ASN A 278 6.27 9.05 -4.91
CA ASN A 278 7.38 8.45 -5.65
C ASN A 278 6.91 8.17 -7.08
N GLU A 279 7.83 8.27 -8.03
CA GLU A 279 7.65 7.94 -9.47
C GLU A 279 6.20 8.07 -9.95
N LEU A 280 5.77 9.25 -10.42
CA LEU A 280 4.54 9.37 -11.23
C LEU A 280 4.98 9.64 -12.68
N PRO A 281 4.52 8.85 -13.66
CA PRO A 281 4.79 9.10 -15.08
C PRO A 281 4.31 10.50 -15.50
N ASP A 282 4.95 11.09 -16.50
CA ASP A 282 4.75 12.49 -16.92
C ASP A 282 3.31 12.84 -17.36
N MET A 283 2.51 11.83 -17.69
CA MET A 283 1.09 11.91 -18.09
C MET A 283 0.13 11.83 -16.88
N PRO A 284 -0.86 12.74 -16.77
CA PRO A 284 -0.71 14.13 -16.31
C PRO A 284 -1.38 14.33 -14.93
N LEU A 285 -1.18 15.52 -14.33
CA LEU A 285 -1.79 15.99 -13.07
C LEU A 285 -3.18 15.46 -12.81
N ARG A 286 -4.05 15.40 -13.83
CA ARG A 286 -5.42 14.94 -13.69
C ARG A 286 -5.55 13.60 -12.99
N ARG A 287 -4.58 12.69 -13.15
CA ARG A 287 -4.54 11.40 -12.44
C ARG A 287 -4.26 11.62 -10.96
N PHE A 288 -3.25 12.41 -10.64
CA PHE A 288 -2.89 12.79 -9.27
C PHE A 288 -3.98 13.63 -8.60
N GLU A 289 -4.48 14.67 -9.27
CA GLU A 289 -5.67 15.43 -8.90
C GLU A 289 -6.85 14.51 -8.65
N LYS A 290 -7.13 13.53 -9.51
CA LYS A 290 -8.27 12.63 -9.31
C LYS A 290 -8.06 11.71 -8.11
N LEU A 291 -6.84 11.21 -7.91
CA LEU A 291 -6.42 10.46 -6.72
C LEU A 291 -6.57 11.28 -5.44
N MET A 292 -6.23 12.57 -5.49
CA MET A 292 -6.22 13.48 -4.34
C MET A 292 -7.54 14.25 -4.15
N SER A 293 -8.38 14.34 -5.18
CA SER A 293 -9.60 15.14 -5.16
C SER A 293 -10.70 14.41 -4.43
N THR A 294 -11.30 15.11 -3.48
CA THR A 294 -12.44 14.67 -2.67
C THR A 294 -13.74 14.52 -3.48
N SER A 295 -13.69 14.78 -4.78
CA SER A 295 -14.86 14.89 -5.67
C SER A 295 -15.49 13.54 -6.00
N TYR A 296 -14.72 12.46 -5.94
CA TYR A 296 -15.20 11.11 -6.19
C TYR A 296 -15.36 10.36 -4.87
N SER A 297 -16.41 10.67 -4.11
CA SER A 297 -16.81 9.83 -2.97
C SER A 297 -17.00 8.38 -3.47
N PRO A 298 -16.33 7.38 -2.88
CA PRO A 298 -15.53 7.43 -1.63
C PRO A 298 -14.01 7.59 -1.86
N SER A 299 -13.51 8.79 -2.16
CA SER A 299 -12.07 9.05 -2.28
C SER A 299 -11.44 9.32 -0.91
N PRO A 300 -10.18 8.90 -0.69
CA PRO A 300 -9.50 9.12 0.56
C PRO A 300 -9.36 10.59 0.83
N SER A 301 -9.92 11.02 1.95
CA SER A 301 -9.68 12.39 2.41
C SER A 301 -8.28 12.45 3.00
N LEU A 302 -7.30 12.78 2.16
CA LEU A 302 -5.92 13.12 2.59
C LEU A 302 -5.86 14.52 3.25
N SER A 303 -7.00 14.98 3.80
CA SER A 303 -7.08 16.24 4.55
C SER A 303 -6.29 16.21 5.85
N GLY A 304 -5.99 15.01 6.37
CA GLY A 304 -5.15 14.79 7.54
C GLY A 304 -3.66 15.02 7.34
N VAL A 305 -3.20 15.12 6.08
CA VAL A 305 -1.77 15.17 5.76
C VAL A 305 -1.15 16.47 6.25
N GLU A 306 -0.14 16.35 7.10
CA GLU A 306 0.65 17.41 7.69
C GLU A 306 2.03 17.52 7.03
N GLY A 307 2.59 16.41 6.56
CA GLY A 307 3.89 16.36 5.86
C GLY A 307 3.79 15.76 4.47
N LEU A 308 4.32 16.47 3.46
CA LEU A 308 4.41 16.00 2.09
C LEU A 308 5.88 15.91 1.66
N TYR A 309 6.29 14.70 1.25
CA TYR A 309 7.59 14.42 0.66
C TYR A 309 7.44 14.14 -0.84
N VAL A 310 8.24 14.85 -1.65
CA VAL A 310 8.13 14.85 -3.10
C VAL A 310 9.45 14.37 -3.72
N VAL A 311 9.41 13.21 -4.37
CA VAL A 311 10.56 12.63 -5.09
C VAL A 311 10.83 13.39 -6.39
N ARG A 312 12.09 13.39 -6.79
CA ARG A 312 12.73 14.20 -7.85
C ARG A 312 11.87 14.69 -9.02
N ARG A 313 11.09 13.81 -9.65
CA ARG A 313 10.36 14.10 -10.90
C ARG A 313 9.04 14.83 -10.70
N LEU A 314 8.57 14.96 -9.45
CA LEU A 314 7.21 15.39 -9.15
C LEU A 314 7.10 16.84 -8.69
N SER A 315 8.22 17.52 -8.50
CA SER A 315 8.25 18.86 -7.90
C SER A 315 7.37 19.87 -8.64
N TYR A 316 7.50 19.97 -9.96
CA TYR A 316 6.62 20.82 -10.79
C TYR A 316 5.16 20.42 -10.69
N ARG A 317 4.86 19.12 -10.71
CA ARG A 317 3.48 18.60 -10.69
C ARG A 317 2.78 18.86 -9.36
N VAL A 318 3.49 18.70 -8.25
CA VAL A 318 2.98 19.00 -6.92
C VAL A 318 2.76 20.51 -6.75
N VAL A 319 3.69 21.35 -7.23
CA VAL A 319 3.51 22.81 -7.19
C VAL A 319 2.31 23.24 -8.04
N GLU A 320 2.19 22.72 -9.27
CA GLU A 320 1.05 22.97 -10.16
C GLU A 320 -0.28 22.51 -9.52
N PHE A 321 -0.27 21.38 -8.82
CA PHE A 321 -1.44 20.89 -8.08
C PHE A 321 -1.83 21.83 -6.94
N LEU A 322 -0.87 22.26 -6.13
CA LEU A 322 -1.10 23.22 -5.05
C LEU A 322 -1.53 24.60 -5.61
N MET A 323 -1.04 25.00 -6.79
CA MET A 323 -1.48 26.23 -7.46
C MET A 323 -2.97 26.21 -7.81
N GLY A 324 -3.59 25.03 -7.98
CA GLY A 324 -5.02 24.90 -8.27
C GLY A 324 -5.94 25.49 -7.19
N GLU A 325 -5.43 25.76 -5.98
CA GLU A 325 -6.20 26.43 -4.92
C GLU A 325 -5.95 27.94 -4.83
N VAL A 326 -4.92 28.45 -5.51
CA VAL A 326 -4.58 29.88 -5.53
C VAL A 326 -5.57 30.60 -6.45
N PRO A 327 -6.34 31.58 -5.93
CA PRO A 327 -7.29 32.29 -6.75
C PRO A 327 -6.60 33.08 -7.88
N SER A 328 -6.93 32.76 -9.13
CA SER A 328 -6.42 33.48 -10.29
C SER A 328 -7.41 34.57 -10.74
N GLY A 329 -7.01 35.85 -10.69
CA GLY A 329 -7.78 36.95 -11.30
C GLY A 329 -7.46 38.34 -10.73
N PRO A 330 -7.63 39.42 -11.52
CA PRO A 330 -7.29 40.78 -11.09
C PRO A 330 -8.20 41.34 -9.99
N ASN A 331 -9.38 40.76 -9.80
CA ASN A 331 -10.39 41.21 -8.85
C ASN A 331 -10.60 40.25 -7.68
N VAL A 332 -9.68 39.30 -7.46
CA VAL A 332 -9.84 38.39 -6.33
C VAL A 332 -9.44 39.12 -5.06
N GLY A 333 -10.42 39.33 -4.18
CA GLY A 333 -10.18 39.78 -2.82
C GLY A 333 -9.28 38.82 -2.04
N PRO A 334 -8.93 39.16 -0.78
CA PRO A 334 -8.17 38.25 0.07
C PRO A 334 -8.85 36.87 0.13
N PRO A 335 -8.06 35.79 0.21
CA PRO A 335 -8.60 34.43 0.21
C PRO A 335 -9.60 34.27 1.36
N SER A 336 -10.83 33.90 1.02
CA SER A 336 -11.97 33.89 1.96
C SER A 336 -12.13 32.57 2.73
N GLY A 337 -11.13 31.69 2.68
CA GLY A 337 -11.19 30.40 3.37
C GLY A 337 -9.86 29.64 3.39
N PRO A 338 -9.81 28.52 4.14
CA PRO A 338 -8.63 27.68 4.21
C PRO A 338 -8.32 27.03 2.85
N PRO A 339 -7.05 26.62 2.62
CA PRO A 339 -6.65 25.82 1.47
C PRO A 339 -7.58 24.61 1.31
N LYS A 340 -8.01 24.31 0.08
CA LYS A 340 -8.87 23.14 -0.19
C LYS A 340 -8.03 21.88 -0.34
N ILE A 341 -6.81 22.03 -0.84
CA ILE A 341 -5.89 20.94 -1.11
C ILE A 341 -5.01 20.81 0.11
N LEU A 342 -5.00 19.65 0.78
CA LEU A 342 -4.15 19.39 1.95
C LEU A 342 -4.21 20.56 2.99
N PRO A 343 -5.40 20.82 3.58
CA PRO A 343 -5.63 21.95 4.49
C PRO A 343 -4.73 21.96 5.72
N LEU A 344 -4.24 20.79 6.16
CA LEU A 344 -3.37 20.63 7.33
C LEU A 344 -1.88 20.57 7.00
N LEU A 345 -1.50 20.76 5.74
CA LEU A 345 -0.09 20.67 5.32
C LEU A 345 0.75 21.75 6.02
N ARG A 346 1.75 21.29 6.77
CA ARG A 346 2.70 22.10 7.56
C ARG A 346 4.14 21.90 7.11
N SER A 347 4.48 20.72 6.60
CA SER A 347 5.83 20.39 6.15
C SER A 347 5.82 20.00 4.67
N LEU A 348 6.68 20.64 3.89
CA LEU A 348 6.84 20.37 2.47
C LEU A 348 8.33 20.11 2.18
N THR A 349 8.64 18.89 1.75
CA THR A 349 10.01 18.47 1.44
C THR A 349 10.10 18.04 -0.01
N PHE A 350 11.03 18.65 -0.75
CA PHE A 350 11.40 18.23 -2.09
C PHE A 350 12.76 17.55 -2.04
N GLU A 351 12.82 16.28 -2.47
CA GLU A 351 14.08 15.57 -2.64
C GLU A 351 14.96 16.29 -3.67
N ARG A 352 14.35 16.73 -4.77
CA ARG A 352 15.03 17.51 -5.80
C ARG A 352 14.09 18.50 -6.45
N ILE A 353 14.55 19.73 -6.63
CA ILE A 353 13.78 20.79 -7.29
C ILE A 353 14.70 21.65 -8.14
N GLU A 354 14.29 21.96 -9.36
CA GLU A 354 15.02 22.86 -10.25
C GLU A 354 14.11 24.04 -10.57
N PHE A 355 14.61 25.26 -10.36
CA PHE A 355 13.84 26.47 -10.64
C PHE A 355 14.11 27.02 -12.04
N ILE A 356 13.10 27.68 -12.60
CA ILE A 356 13.22 28.46 -13.83
C ILE A 356 12.53 29.82 -13.67
N GLU A 357 13.10 30.85 -14.30
CA GLU A 357 12.46 32.15 -14.45
C GLU A 357 11.22 32.04 -15.34
N ALA A 358 10.12 32.69 -14.94
CA ALA A 358 8.89 32.72 -15.73
C ALA A 358 9.09 33.18 -17.19
N SER A 359 10.05 34.09 -17.42
CA SER A 359 10.41 34.58 -18.76
C SER A 359 10.95 33.49 -19.70
N ARG A 360 11.60 32.45 -19.14
CA ARG A 360 12.22 31.34 -19.88
C ARG A 360 11.27 30.18 -20.11
N HIS A 361 10.18 30.09 -19.36
CA HIS A 361 9.19 29.01 -19.46
C HIS A 361 8.52 28.91 -20.84
N ARG A 362 8.48 30.01 -21.62
CA ARG A 362 7.87 30.04 -22.95
C ARG A 362 8.65 29.29 -24.05
N ARG A 363 9.83 28.70 -23.74
CA ARG A 363 10.62 27.97 -24.73
C ARG A 363 10.21 26.49 -24.78
N PRO A 364 9.69 25.98 -25.91
CA PRO A 364 9.20 24.59 -26.03
C PRO A 364 10.29 23.52 -25.86
N THR A 365 11.56 23.90 -25.90
CA THR A 365 12.71 23.00 -25.79
C THR A 365 12.97 22.46 -24.37
N ILE A 366 12.28 22.98 -23.34
CA ILE A 366 12.49 22.59 -21.93
C ILE A 366 11.69 21.33 -21.55
N ASN A 367 10.90 20.78 -22.48
CA ASN A 367 10.00 19.66 -22.21
C ASN A 367 10.67 18.28 -21.98
N GLN A 368 12.01 18.17 -22.02
CA GLN A 368 12.70 16.87 -21.93
C GLN A 368 13.96 16.90 -21.05
N ILE A 369 13.93 17.56 -19.91
CA ILE A 369 14.98 17.30 -18.90
C ILE A 369 14.70 15.91 -18.34
N ALA A 370 15.68 15.01 -18.39
CA ALA A 370 15.59 13.63 -17.89
C ALA A 370 15.17 13.52 -16.40
N ASN A 371 15.16 14.65 -15.69
CA ASN A 371 14.89 14.80 -14.27
C ASN A 371 13.53 15.43 -13.95
N GLY A 372 12.65 15.63 -14.95
CA GLY A 372 11.33 16.26 -14.77
C GLY A 372 11.31 17.74 -15.18
N LYS A 373 10.12 18.35 -15.16
CA LYS A 373 9.94 19.77 -15.51
C LYS A 373 10.45 20.69 -14.38
N PRO A 374 11.12 21.80 -14.70
CA PRO A 374 11.52 22.77 -13.69
C PRO A 374 10.29 23.51 -13.13
N VAL A 375 10.37 23.90 -11.87
CA VAL A 375 9.36 24.67 -11.14
C VAL A 375 9.52 26.15 -11.48
N VAL A 376 8.43 26.81 -11.86
CA VAL A 376 8.42 28.27 -11.97
C VAL A 376 8.48 28.84 -10.56
N PHE A 377 9.49 29.66 -10.27
CA PHE A 377 9.71 30.20 -8.93
C PHE A 377 8.47 30.93 -8.39
N GLU A 378 7.84 31.75 -9.23
CA GLU A 378 6.66 32.53 -8.91
C GLU A 378 5.46 31.67 -8.51
N ASP A 379 5.35 30.44 -9.03
CA ASP A 379 4.24 29.53 -8.70
C ASP A 379 4.40 29.01 -7.27
N LEU A 380 5.58 28.48 -6.90
CA LEU A 380 5.82 28.05 -5.52
C LEU A 380 5.69 29.22 -4.54
N LEU A 381 6.18 30.39 -4.90
CA LEU A 381 6.05 31.59 -4.07
C LEU A 381 4.58 31.95 -3.81
N GLN A 382 3.74 31.92 -4.86
CA GLN A 382 2.31 32.20 -4.74
C GLN A 382 1.59 31.18 -3.86
N VAL A 383 1.93 29.88 -3.95
CA VAL A 383 1.38 28.84 -3.04
C VAL A 383 1.70 29.17 -1.58
N LEU A 384 2.97 29.48 -1.28
CA LEU A 384 3.40 29.76 0.10
C LEU A 384 2.77 31.05 0.63
N GLU A 385 2.73 32.11 -0.18
CA GLU A 385 2.10 33.38 0.18
C GLU A 385 0.60 33.22 0.44
N PHE A 386 -0.11 32.50 -0.44
CA PHE A 386 -1.54 32.20 -0.27
C PHE A 386 -1.80 31.47 1.04
N ARG A 387 -1.00 30.44 1.36
CA ARG A 387 -1.14 29.67 2.60
C ARG A 387 -0.84 30.49 3.85
N ALA A 388 0.21 31.31 3.81
CA ALA A 388 0.53 32.23 4.90
C ALA A 388 -0.60 33.23 5.17
N LYS A 389 -1.16 33.85 4.12
CA LYS A 389 -2.30 34.77 4.22
C LYS A 389 -3.59 34.09 4.70
N SER A 390 -3.77 32.83 4.35
CA SER A 390 -4.91 32.00 4.78
C SER A 390 -4.76 31.43 6.20
N GLY A 391 -3.70 31.78 6.94
CA GLY A 391 -3.46 31.30 8.31
C GLY A 391 -3.02 29.84 8.41
N THR A 392 -2.59 29.24 7.30
CA THR A 392 -2.15 27.83 7.17
C THR A 392 -0.72 27.78 6.64
N MET A 393 0.14 28.62 7.23
CA MET A 393 1.53 28.77 6.84
C MET A 393 2.27 27.43 6.89
N ILE A 394 3.11 27.16 5.88
CA ILE A 394 4.03 26.03 5.89
C ILE A 394 5.09 26.29 6.98
N GLU A 395 5.11 25.45 8.00
CA GLU A 395 6.04 25.52 9.12
C GLU A 395 7.46 25.16 8.67
N THR A 396 7.63 24.16 7.81
CA THR A 396 8.94 23.71 7.34
C THR A 396 8.95 23.50 5.82
N LEU A 397 9.87 24.16 5.12
CA LEU A 397 10.18 23.93 3.71
C LEU A 397 11.61 23.38 3.57
N ARG A 398 11.74 22.15 3.08
CA ARG A 398 13.06 21.52 2.86
C ARG A 398 13.31 21.27 1.37
N LEU A 399 14.42 21.79 0.87
CA LEU A 399 14.88 21.62 -0.51
C LEU A 399 16.22 20.85 -0.49
N MET A 400 16.15 19.52 -0.63
CA MET A 400 17.30 18.63 -0.38
C MET A 400 18.35 18.67 -1.50
N GLU A 401 17.92 18.65 -2.77
CA GLU A 401 18.75 18.90 -3.95
C GLU A 401 18.12 20.03 -4.78
N CYS A 402 18.41 21.29 -4.45
CA CYS A 402 17.85 22.42 -5.20
C CYS A 402 18.84 23.11 -6.14
N TYR A 403 18.36 23.37 -7.37
CA TYR A 403 19.12 23.95 -8.47
C TYR A 403 18.47 25.25 -8.95
N ASN A 404 19.30 26.20 -9.40
CA ASN A 404 18.89 27.49 -9.97
C ASN A 404 18.04 28.38 -9.04
N LEU A 405 18.15 28.19 -7.72
CA LEU A 405 17.60 29.12 -6.73
C LEU A 405 18.70 30.12 -6.34
N SER A 406 18.44 31.41 -6.43
CA SER A 406 19.34 32.44 -5.92
C SER A 406 19.10 32.70 -4.43
N VAL A 407 20.08 33.26 -3.72
CA VAL A 407 19.94 33.65 -2.30
C VAL A 407 18.75 34.61 -2.11
N ILE A 408 18.62 35.61 -2.98
CA ILE A 408 17.49 36.58 -2.94
C ILE A 408 16.14 35.86 -3.09
N GLN A 409 16.06 34.83 -3.94
CA GLN A 409 14.85 34.03 -4.09
C GLN A 409 14.59 33.15 -2.86
N ALA A 410 15.62 32.55 -2.27
CA ALA A 410 15.49 31.79 -1.03
C ALA A 410 15.01 32.67 0.13
N GLU A 411 15.56 33.87 0.29
CA GLU A 411 15.11 34.87 1.27
C GLU A 411 13.63 35.24 1.06
N LYS A 412 13.18 35.36 -0.19
CA LYS A 412 11.76 35.59 -0.50
C LYS A 412 10.87 34.42 -0.09
N LEU A 413 11.28 33.18 -0.34
CA LEU A 413 10.53 32.00 0.12
C LEU A 413 10.47 31.95 1.65
N ALA A 414 11.58 32.24 2.32
CA ALA A 414 11.71 32.24 3.78
C ALA A 414 10.78 33.25 4.48
N GLN A 415 10.30 34.29 3.78
CA GLN A 415 9.32 35.24 4.34
C GLN A 415 7.94 34.61 4.57
N PHE A 416 7.62 33.53 3.85
CA PHE A 416 6.29 32.90 3.85
C PHE A 416 6.27 31.52 4.50
N VAL A 417 7.39 31.09 5.11
CA VAL A 417 7.49 29.81 5.83
C VAL A 417 8.07 30.03 7.22
N GLY A 418 7.86 29.07 8.13
CA GLY A 418 8.46 29.14 9.47
C GLY A 418 9.97 28.92 9.45
N GLU A 419 10.38 27.80 8.85
CA GLU A 419 11.76 27.37 8.69
C GLU A 419 12.00 26.93 7.25
N MET A 420 13.12 27.37 6.67
CA MET A 420 13.57 26.93 5.35
C MET A 420 14.96 26.30 5.44
N ALA A 421 15.10 25.09 4.88
CA ALA A 421 16.37 24.40 4.74
C ALA A 421 16.66 24.12 3.26
N TRP A 422 17.85 24.49 2.79
CA TRP A 422 18.26 24.28 1.40
C TRP A 422 19.77 24.01 1.29
N ASN A 423 20.18 22.89 0.67
CA ASN A 423 21.55 22.49 0.30
C ASN A 423 22.71 23.01 1.20
N GLY A 424 22.55 22.96 2.52
CA GLY A 424 23.59 23.29 3.49
C GLY A 424 23.47 24.65 4.20
N GLU A 425 22.51 25.49 3.83
CA GLU A 425 22.19 26.74 4.56
C GLU A 425 20.76 26.66 5.11
N THR A 426 20.60 27.00 6.39
CA THR A 426 19.30 27.04 7.09
C THR A 426 18.92 28.48 7.39
N PHE A 427 17.76 28.93 6.92
CA PHE A 427 17.18 30.22 7.28
C PHE A 427 16.06 29.98 8.30
N SER A 428 16.23 30.51 9.50
CA SER A 428 15.18 30.51 10.54
C SER A 428 14.68 31.93 10.76
N ARG A 429 13.35 32.09 10.85
CA ARG A 429 12.73 33.40 11.10
C ARG A 429 13.12 33.89 12.51
N GLY A 430 14.11 34.77 12.59
CA GLY A 430 14.57 35.37 13.86
C GLY A 430 16.05 35.19 14.18
N SER A 431 16.81 34.40 13.39
CA SER A 431 18.27 34.36 13.49
C SER A 431 18.89 35.40 12.56
N THR A 432 19.62 36.38 13.10
CA THR A 432 20.48 37.24 12.29
C THR A 432 21.53 36.37 11.57
N PRO A 433 21.71 36.53 10.25
CA PRO A 433 22.73 35.79 9.52
C PRO A 433 24.11 36.15 10.08
N LYS A 434 24.84 35.13 10.56
CA LYS A 434 26.27 35.28 10.83
C LYS A 434 26.98 35.17 9.48
N TRP A 435 27.37 36.32 8.95
CA TRP A 435 28.21 36.45 7.76
C TRP A 435 29.66 36.11 8.06
#